data_AF-A0A2S5LGU2-F1
#
_entry.id   AF-A0A2S5LGU2-F1
#
_cell.length_a   1.000
_cell.length_b   1.000
_cell.length_c   1.000
_cell.angle_alpha   90.00
_cell.angle_beta   90.00
_cell.angle_gamma   90.00
#
_symmetry.space_group_name_H-M   'P 1'
#
loop_
_entity.id
_entity.type
_entity.pdbx_description
1 polymer ?
#
loop_
_entity_poly.entity_id
_entity_poly.type
_entity_poly.pdbx_seq_one_letter_code
_entity_poly.pdbx_strand_id
1 'polypeptide(L)'
;MLTTKRKPASVGEILTEEFMIPSRLTQVALADAMGVQRKHVNELCNDRRAVTAPTALILARVFGNSPEFWLNVQRRSDLWEAMHSPKERERIARAKPLKSVA
;
A
#
# COMPACT_ATOMS: atom_id res chain seq x y z
N MET A 1 6.80 16.12 -1.06
CA MET A 1 6.03 15.01 -0.47
C MET A 1 5.09 15.58 0.59
N LEU A 2 3.80 15.22 0.56
CA LEU A 2 2.86 15.62 1.61
C LEU A 2 3.10 14.74 2.85
N THR A 3 3.97 15.19 3.74
CA THR A 3 4.15 14.57 5.05
C THR A 3 2.98 14.99 5.93
N THR A 4 1.94 14.17 5.99
CA THR A 4 0.76 14.46 6.84
C THR A 4 1.09 14.17 8.30
N LYS A 5 0.60 15.01 9.24
CA LYS A 5 0.74 14.75 10.68
C LYS A 5 0.03 13.47 11.14
N ARG A 6 -1.02 13.05 10.43
CA ARG A 6 -1.78 11.83 10.71
C ARG A 6 -1.29 10.68 9.82
N LYS A 7 -1.38 9.44 10.33
CA LYS A 7 -1.13 8.23 9.57
C LYS A 7 -2.03 8.23 8.33
N PRO A 8 -1.50 8.07 7.11
CA PRO A 8 -2.31 7.93 5.92
C PRO A 8 -3.08 6.62 5.97
N ALA A 9 -4.20 6.55 5.26
CA ALA A 9 -4.93 5.30 5.10
C ALA A 9 -4.03 4.23 4.47
N SER A 10 -4.09 3.02 5.01
CA SER A 10 -3.34 1.87 4.51
C SER A 10 -3.98 1.31 3.24
N VAL A 11 -3.28 0.38 2.59
CA VAL A 11 -3.89 -0.36 1.47
C VAL A 11 -5.07 -1.17 1.96
N GLY A 12 -4.93 -1.87 3.09
CA GLY A 12 -6.00 -2.69 3.65
C GLY A 12 -7.27 -1.89 3.94
N GLU A 13 -7.11 -0.70 4.54
CA GLU A 13 -8.21 0.24 4.80
C GLU A 13 -8.86 0.71 3.49
N ILE A 14 -8.08 1.21 2.53
CA ILE A 14 -8.61 1.68 1.24
C ILE A 14 -9.31 0.55 0.48
N LEU A 15 -8.69 -0.62 0.38
CA LEU A 15 -9.25 -1.77 -0.33
C LEU A 15 -10.59 -2.21 0.29
N THR A 16 -10.66 -2.22 1.63
CA THR A 16 -11.84 -2.70 2.34
C THR A 16 -12.98 -1.66 2.32
N GLU A 17 -12.69 -0.44 2.76
CA GLU A 17 -13.69 0.60 3.00
C GLU A 17 -14.17 1.27 1.70
N GLU A 18 -13.28 1.47 0.72
CA GLU A 18 -13.61 2.24 -0.49
C GLU A 18 -14.00 1.35 -1.68
N PHE A 19 -13.61 0.07 -1.68
CA PHE A 19 -13.86 -0.82 -2.81
C PHE A 19 -14.71 -2.04 -2.43
N MET A 20 -14.31 -2.81 -1.42
CA MET A 20 -15.00 -4.06 -1.10
C MET A 20 -16.37 -3.85 -0.47
N ILE A 21 -16.48 -3.00 0.56
CA ILE A 21 -17.75 -2.73 1.26
C ILE A 21 -18.77 -2.10 0.30
N PRO A 22 -18.46 -1.03 -0.46
CA PRO A 22 -19.42 -0.41 -1.37
C PRO A 22 -19.89 -1.36 -2.48
N SER A 23 -19.01 -2.25 -2.93
CA SER A 23 -19.32 -3.25 -3.97
C SER A 23 -19.91 -4.55 -3.43
N ARG A 24 -20.09 -4.68 -2.10
CA ARG A 24 -20.52 -5.91 -1.41
C ARG A 24 -19.64 -7.14 -1.78
N LEU A 25 -18.35 -6.91 -2.02
CA LEU A 25 -17.39 -7.94 -2.39
C LEU A 25 -16.85 -8.65 -1.15
N THR A 26 -16.86 -9.98 -1.18
CA THR A 26 -16.16 -10.80 -0.18
C THR A 26 -14.69 -10.98 -0.56
N GLN A 27 -13.85 -11.33 0.41
CA GLN A 27 -12.43 -11.67 0.13
C GLN A 27 -12.29 -12.86 -0.83
N VAL A 28 -13.26 -13.78 -0.87
CA VAL A 28 -13.26 -14.91 -1.81
C VAL A 28 -13.56 -14.41 -3.22
N ALA A 29 -14.64 -13.64 -3.39
CA ALA A 29 -15.00 -13.09 -4.69
C ALA A 29 -13.88 -12.22 -5.28
N LEU A 30 -13.21 -11.41 -4.45
CA LEU A 30 -12.05 -10.65 -4.89
C LEU A 30 -10.86 -11.55 -5.26
N ALA A 31 -10.61 -12.61 -4.48
CA ALA A 31 -9.52 -13.54 -4.79
C ALA A 31 -9.74 -14.25 -6.13
N ASP A 32 -10.98 -14.68 -6.40
CA ASP A 32 -11.39 -15.27 -7.67
C ASP A 32 -11.19 -14.28 -8.83
N ALA A 33 -11.63 -13.02 -8.66
CA ALA A 33 -11.46 -11.97 -9.66
C ALA A 33 -9.99 -11.61 -9.93
N MET A 34 -9.14 -11.68 -8.89
CA MET A 34 -7.70 -11.43 -8.99
C MET A 34 -6.92 -12.65 -9.53
N GLY A 35 -7.53 -13.84 -9.57
CA GLY A 35 -6.83 -15.08 -9.91
C GLY A 35 -5.78 -15.51 -8.87
N VAL A 36 -6.02 -15.22 -7.59
CA VAL A 36 -5.10 -15.54 -6.48
C VAL A 36 -5.80 -16.33 -5.38
N GLN A 37 -5.04 -16.90 -4.44
CA GLN A 37 -5.63 -17.55 -3.27
C GLN A 37 -6.29 -16.53 -2.34
N ARG A 38 -7.38 -16.91 -1.65
CA ARG A 38 -8.04 -16.07 -0.62
C ARG A 38 -7.06 -15.52 0.41
N LYS A 39 -6.04 -16.29 0.79
CA LYS A 39 -4.98 -15.86 1.73
C LYS A 39 -4.27 -14.59 1.24
N HIS A 40 -4.02 -14.47 -0.06
CA HIS A 40 -3.38 -13.27 -0.63
C HIS A 40 -4.23 -12.03 -0.38
N VAL A 41 -5.54 -12.10 -0.66
CA VAL A 41 -6.47 -10.99 -0.41
C VAL A 41 -6.59 -10.70 1.08
N ASN A 42 -6.66 -11.74 1.92
CA ASN A 42 -6.69 -11.56 3.36
C ASN A 42 -5.45 -10.80 3.88
N GLU A 43 -4.26 -11.15 3.39
CA GLU A 43 -3.03 -10.45 3.76
C GLU A 43 -3.02 -9.00 3.28
N LEU A 44 -3.57 -8.70 2.09
CA LEU A 44 -3.74 -7.32 1.62
C LEU A 44 -4.70 -6.52 2.50
N CYS A 45 -5.88 -7.07 2.81
CA CYS A 45 -6.88 -6.41 3.66
C CYS A 45 -6.38 -6.14 5.10
N ASN A 46 -5.41 -6.91 5.58
CA ASN A 46 -4.87 -6.79 6.94
C ASN A 46 -3.47 -6.16 6.96
N ASP A 47 -3.02 -5.54 5.86
CA ASP A 47 -1.69 -4.95 5.73
C ASP A 47 -0.52 -5.89 6.09
N ARG A 48 -0.73 -7.20 5.95
CA ARG A 48 0.31 -8.24 6.15
C ARG A 48 1.11 -8.50 4.88
N ARG A 49 0.67 -7.95 3.75
CA ARG A 49 1.33 -8.01 2.44
C ARG A 49 1.31 -6.62 1.80
N ALA A 50 2.48 -6.18 1.36
CA ALA A 50 2.59 -4.97 0.57
C ALA A 50 2.06 -5.17 -0.86
N VAL A 51 1.50 -4.12 -1.45
CA VAL A 51 1.15 -4.08 -2.87
C VAL A 51 2.42 -3.95 -3.69
N THR A 52 2.70 -5.00 -4.46
CA THR A 52 3.76 -5.02 -5.48
C THR A 52 3.24 -4.49 -6.83
N ALA A 53 4.13 -4.19 -7.78
CA ALA A 53 3.71 -3.77 -9.12
C ALA A 53 2.78 -4.79 -9.83
N PRO A 54 3.04 -6.11 -9.81
CA PRO A 54 2.08 -7.10 -10.32
C PRO A 54 0.72 -7.05 -9.62
N THR A 55 0.70 -6.96 -8.28
CA THR A 55 -0.55 -6.85 -7.51
C THR A 55 -1.33 -5.58 -7.88
N ALA A 56 -0.63 -4.45 -8.04
CA ALA A 56 -1.24 -3.18 -8.43
C ALA A 56 -1.87 -3.24 -9.83
N LEU A 57 -1.21 -3.88 -10.80
CA LEU A 57 -1.75 -4.09 -12.14
C LEU A 57 -3.03 -4.96 -12.11
N ILE A 58 -3.03 -6.01 -11.30
CA ILE A 58 -4.21 -6.86 -11.11
C ILE A 58 -5.35 -6.07 -10.47
N LEU A 59 -5.11 -5.37 -9.37
CA LEU A 59 -6.14 -4.56 -8.70
C LEU A 59 -6.69 -3.47 -9.62
N ALA A 60 -5.83 -2.81 -10.39
CA ALA A 60 -6.22 -1.84 -11.41
C ALA A 60 -7.15 -2.45 -12.45
N ARG A 61 -6.84 -3.67 -12.93
CA ARG A 61 -7.69 -4.40 -13.88
C ARG A 61 -9.02 -4.85 -13.29
N VAL A 62 -9.06 -5.20 -12.00
CA VAL A 62 -10.28 -5.62 -11.28
C VAL A 62 -11.19 -4.44 -11.01
N PHE A 63 -10.64 -3.31 -10.53
CA PHE A 63 -11.43 -2.17 -10.06
C PHE A 63 -11.55 -1.02 -11.07
N GLY A 64 -10.92 -1.13 -12.24
CA GLY A 64 -11.05 -0.14 -13.32
C GLY A 64 -10.36 1.20 -13.01
N ASN A 65 -9.28 1.18 -12.23
CA ASN A 65 -8.45 2.35 -11.94
C ASN A 65 -7.00 2.14 -12.38
N SER A 66 -6.06 2.96 -11.92
CA SER A 66 -4.66 2.88 -12.32
C SER A 66 -3.79 2.07 -11.33
N PRO A 67 -2.75 1.36 -11.80
CA PRO A 67 -1.81 0.69 -10.89
C PRO A 67 -1.07 1.70 -10.00
N GLU A 68 -0.83 2.92 -10.48
CA GLU A 68 -0.21 4.00 -9.71
C GLU A 68 -1.06 4.38 -8.50
N PHE A 69 -2.39 4.30 -8.58
CA PHE A 69 -3.27 4.54 -7.43
C PHE A 69 -2.86 3.64 -6.25
N TRP A 70 -2.81 2.33 -6.47
CA TRP A 70 -2.48 1.34 -5.44
C TRP A 70 -1.05 1.50 -4.92
N LEU A 71 -0.08 1.69 -5.82
CA LEU A 71 1.32 1.91 -5.45
C LEU A 71 1.49 3.21 -4.65
N ASN A 72 0.72 4.25 -4.95
CA ASN A 72 0.78 5.51 -4.23
C ASN A 72 0.19 5.39 -2.81
N VAL A 73 -0.86 4.57 -2.61
CA VAL A 73 -1.38 4.27 -1.26
C VAL A 73 -0.31 3.56 -0.44
N GLN A 74 0.28 2.47 -0.97
CA GLN A 74 1.37 1.74 -0.33
C GLN A 74 2.54 2.66 0.04
N ARG A 75 3.04 3.43 -0.94
CA ARG A 75 4.18 4.34 -0.76
C ARG A 75 3.94 5.36 0.34
N ARG A 76 2.72 5.91 0.44
CA ARG A 76 2.38 6.89 1.49
C ARG A 76 2.44 6.25 2.88
N SER A 77 1.87 5.06 3.04
CA SER A 77 1.92 4.32 4.29
C SER A 77 3.37 3.97 4.68
N ASP A 78 4.14 3.39 3.75
CA ASP A 78 5.52 2.97 4.01
C ASP A 78 6.42 4.13 4.42
N LEU A 79 6.32 5.27 3.72
CA LEU A 79 7.09 6.47 4.07
C LEU A 79 6.70 7.00 5.45
N TRP A 80 5.40 7.02 5.75
CA TRP A 80 4.94 7.46 7.06
C TRP A 80 5.45 6.54 8.17
N GLU A 81 5.35 5.23 8.00
CA GLU A 81 5.84 4.26 8.99
C GLU A 81 7.36 4.35 9.19
N ALA A 82 8.12 4.48 8.10
CA ALA A 82 9.57 4.69 8.18
C ALA A 82 9.93 5.99 8.92
N MET A 83 9.18 7.08 8.69
CA MET A 83 9.38 8.35 9.39
C MET A 83 8.98 8.33 10.86
N HIS A 84 8.16 7.37 11.29
CA HIS A 84 7.65 7.28 12.67
C HIS A 84 8.22 6.09 13.46
N SER A 85 8.94 5.17 12.81
CA SER A 85 9.70 4.10 13.46
C SER A 85 10.96 4.65 14.12
N PRO A 86 11.17 4.48 15.45
CA PRO A 86 12.36 4.98 16.14
C PRO A 86 13.66 4.48 15.51
N LYS A 87 13.71 3.18 15.19
CA LYS A 87 14.86 2.52 14.57
C LYS A 87 15.21 3.12 13.20
N GLU A 88 14.20 3.30 12.34
CA GLU A 88 14.44 3.85 11.00
C GLU A 88 14.77 5.35 11.08
N ARG A 89 14.13 6.10 11.97
CA ARG A 89 14.45 7.52 12.20
C ARG A 89 15.91 7.72 12.60
N GLU A 90 16.43 6.92 13.52
CA GLU A 90 17.84 6.97 13.91
C GLU A 90 18.76 6.66 12.72
N ARG A 91 18.40 5.64 11.93
CA ARG A 91 19.17 5.28 10.74
C ARG A 91 19.17 6.40 9.70
N ILE A 92 18.02 7.02 9.44
CA ILE A 92 17.87 8.15 8.53
C ILE A 92 18.68 9.35 9.01
N ALA A 93 18.64 9.66 10.32
CA ALA A 93 19.38 10.78 10.91
C ALA A 93 20.92 10.61 10.81
N ARG A 94 21.42 9.36 10.75
CA ARG A 94 22.85 9.08 10.54
C ARG A 94 23.30 9.25 9.09
N ALA A 95 22.39 9.27 8.12
CA ALA A 95 22.73 9.44 6.71
C ALA A 95 23.26 10.86 6.44
N LYS A 96 24.26 10.97 5.57
CA LYS A 96 24.87 12.26 5.17
C LYS A 96 24.63 12.51 3.69
N PRO A 97 24.30 13.74 3.26
CA PRO A 97 24.17 14.05 1.85
C PRO A 97 25.51 13.86 1.15
N LEU A 98 25.47 13.28 -0.05
CA LEU A 98 26.64 13.28 -0.92
C LEU A 98 26.92 14.71 -1.34
N LYS A 99 28.18 15.16 -1.18
CA LYS A 99 28.64 16.39 -1.83
C LYS A 99 28.56 16.14 -3.34
N SER A 100 28.08 17.12 -4.12
CA SER A 100 27.93 16.97 -5.56
C SER A 100 29.21 16.38 -6.15
N VAL A 101 29.08 15.25 -6.85
CA VAL A 101 30.14 14.82 -7.76
C VAL A 101 30.16 15.91 -8.84
N ALA A 102 31.24 16.70 -8.86
CA ALA A 102 31.47 17.70 -9.88
C ALA A 102 31.60 17.04 -11.26
#